data_AF-A0A7X3S4Z5-F1
#
_entry.id   AF-A0A7X3S4Z5-F1
#
_cell.length_a   1.000
_cell.length_b   1.000
_cell.length_c   1.000
_cell.angle_alpha   90.00
_cell.angle_beta   90.00
_cell.angle_gamma   90.00
#
_symmetry.space_group_name_H-M   'P 1'
#
loop_
_entity.id
_entity.type
_entity.pdbx_description
1 polymer ?
#
loop_
_entity_poly.entity_id
_entity_poly.type
_entity_poly.pdbx_seq_one_letter_code
_entity_poly.pdbx_strand_id
1 'polypeptide(L)'
;MNSPDSTTHELAFGYIQVETKGPHPRIYPAKLRFFFLTNEETGERFRVNVDTESGVYSVRLPAGKYVADRVQFSEGPFRVESHVQLTFEVPEKKLAYLGLWQIELETPRTIRGVKIRILEGEAEFTKKFSTELGLARTPIATVLPKPETFETRGFMVDGQPNARYFRRR
;
A
#
# COMPACT_ATOMS: atom_id res chain seq x y z
N MET A 1 40.32 10.29 -7.08
CA MET A 1 39.54 9.24 -6.39
C MET A 1 38.08 9.59 -6.54
N ASN A 2 37.39 8.97 -7.50
CA ASN A 2 35.95 9.15 -7.68
C ASN A 2 35.26 8.20 -6.71
N SER A 3 34.41 8.72 -5.83
CA SER A 3 33.45 7.92 -5.08
C SER A 3 32.18 7.81 -5.93
N PRO A 4 31.79 6.63 -6.44
CA PRO A 4 30.50 6.45 -7.07
C PRO A 4 29.63 5.61 -6.13
N ASP A 5 28.78 6.24 -5.34
CA ASP A 5 27.43 5.74 -5.05
C ASP A 5 26.72 6.68 -4.08
N SER A 6 26.09 7.72 -4.63
CA SER A 6 24.92 8.30 -3.99
C SER A 6 23.72 7.66 -4.66
N THR A 7 23.31 6.47 -4.21
CA THR A 7 22.05 5.85 -4.63
C THR A 7 20.95 6.86 -4.35
N THR A 8 20.51 7.54 -5.40
CA THR A 8 19.54 8.62 -5.27
C THR A 8 18.20 7.95 -5.04
N HIS A 9 17.63 8.18 -3.86
CA HIS A 9 16.34 7.61 -3.52
C HIS A 9 15.24 8.56 -3.99
N GLU A 10 14.51 8.10 -4.99
CA GLU A 10 13.35 8.75 -5.54
C GLU A 10 12.15 8.54 -4.62
N LEU A 11 11.21 9.48 -4.61
CA LEU A 11 10.02 9.36 -3.79
C LEU A 11 8.91 8.67 -4.60
N ALA A 12 8.47 7.52 -4.12
CA ALA A 12 7.24 6.88 -4.57
C ALA A 12 6.11 7.15 -3.58
N PHE A 13 4.93 7.49 -4.10
CA PHE A 13 3.79 7.85 -3.26
C PHE A 13 2.47 7.50 -3.95
N GLY A 14 1.41 7.45 -3.16
CA GLY A 14 0.06 7.17 -3.65
C GLY A 14 -0.98 7.30 -2.55
N TYR A 15 -2.19 6.86 -2.89
CA TYR A 15 -3.33 6.91 -1.98
C TYR A 15 -4.02 5.55 -1.90
N ILE A 16 -4.53 5.22 -0.72
CA ILE A 16 -5.26 3.99 -0.45
C ILE A 16 -6.67 4.34 -0.01
N GLN A 17 -7.65 3.73 -0.67
CA GLN A 17 -9.04 3.72 -0.22
C GLN A 17 -9.44 2.28 0.08
N VAL A 18 -9.88 2.01 1.31
CA VAL A 18 -10.35 0.67 1.70
C VAL A 18 -11.86 0.71 1.94
N GLU A 19 -12.58 -0.18 1.29
CA GLU A 19 -14.00 -0.42 1.51
C GLU A 19 -14.23 -1.85 1.98
N THR A 20 -15.13 -2.03 2.96
CA THR A 20 -15.57 -3.37 3.38
C THR A 20 -16.84 -3.76 2.63
N LYS A 21 -16.84 -4.92 1.96
CA LYS A 21 -18.00 -5.41 1.18
C LYS A 21 -18.60 -6.67 1.83
N GLY A 22 -19.93 -6.71 1.94
CA GLY A 22 -20.65 -7.90 2.40
C GLY A 22 -21.48 -7.67 3.67
N PRO A 23 -22.28 -8.68 4.07
CA PRO A 23 -23.18 -8.54 5.21
C PRO A 23 -22.38 -8.53 6.53
N HIS A 24 -22.92 -7.83 7.52
CA HIS A 24 -22.39 -7.76 8.89
C HIS A 24 -20.90 -7.37 8.94
N PRO A 25 -20.53 -6.18 8.44
CA PRO A 25 -19.16 -5.68 8.61
C PRO A 25 -18.82 -5.57 10.09
N ARG A 26 -17.53 -5.69 10.41
CA ARG A 26 -17.08 -5.43 11.77
C ARG A 26 -17.36 -3.98 12.14
N ILE A 27 -17.55 -3.73 13.44
CA ILE A 27 -17.74 -2.37 13.98
C ILE A 27 -16.53 -1.48 13.67
N TYR A 28 -15.34 -2.08 13.59
CA TYR A 28 -14.11 -1.38 13.20
C TYR A 28 -13.93 -1.43 11.69
N PRO A 29 -13.81 -0.28 11.00
CA PRO A 29 -13.59 -0.26 9.57
C PRO A 29 -12.24 -0.89 9.21
N ALA A 30 -12.20 -1.53 8.05
CA ALA A 30 -10.96 -2.06 7.48
C ALA A 30 -10.03 -0.93 7.07
N LYS A 31 -8.76 -1.04 7.46
CA LYS A 31 -7.70 -0.11 7.06
C LYS A 31 -6.47 -0.87 6.59
N LEU A 32 -5.85 -0.44 5.51
CA LEU A 32 -4.53 -0.94 5.11
C LEU A 32 -3.49 -0.32 6.05
N ARG A 33 -2.64 -1.15 6.66
CA ARG A 33 -1.60 -0.70 7.59
C ARG A 33 -0.27 -0.48 6.89
N PHE A 34 0.12 -1.47 6.11
CA PHE A 34 1.35 -1.45 5.35
C PHE A 34 1.28 -2.45 4.20
N PHE A 35 2.21 -2.29 3.28
CA PHE A 35 2.54 -3.28 2.27
C PHE A 35 4.06 -3.39 2.11
N PHE A 36 4.50 -4.47 1.52
CA PHE A 36 5.92 -4.67 1.20
C PHE A 36 6.15 -4.48 -0.29
N LEU A 37 7.27 -3.84 -0.59
CA LEU A 37 7.85 -3.73 -1.92
C LEU A 37 9.18 -4.47 -1.92
N THR A 38 9.45 -5.21 -2.99
CA THR A 38 10.73 -5.88 -3.21
C THR A 38 11.31 -5.38 -4.53
N ASN A 39 12.53 -4.85 -4.50
CA ASN A 39 13.27 -4.51 -5.71
C ASN A 39 13.62 -5.82 -6.44
N GLU A 40 13.22 -5.94 -7.71
CA GLU A 40 13.36 -7.19 -8.46
C GLU A 40 14.82 -7.50 -8.83
N GLU A 41 15.68 -6.50 -8.89
CA GLU A 41 17.09 -6.65 -9.27
C GLU A 41 17.97 -6.94 -8.06
N THR A 42 17.75 -6.22 -6.96
CA THR A 42 18.59 -6.33 -5.75
C THR A 42 18.03 -7.28 -4.70
N GLY A 43 16.73 -7.61 -4.77
CA GLY A 43 16.02 -8.36 -3.73
C GLY A 43 15.78 -7.55 -2.44
N GLU A 44 16.16 -6.28 -2.40
CA GLU A 44 15.96 -5.43 -1.23
C GLU A 44 14.47 -5.20 -0.97
N ARG A 45 14.07 -5.32 0.31
CA ARG A 45 12.67 -5.25 0.71
C ARG A 45 12.37 -4.02 1.56
N PHE A 46 11.35 -3.29 1.16
CA PHE A 46 10.90 -2.05 1.78
C PHE A 46 9.50 -2.25 2.37
N ARG A 47 9.33 -1.85 3.63
CA ARG A 47 8.00 -1.80 4.26
C ARG A 47 7.43 -0.40 4.13
N VAL A 48 6.31 -0.29 3.41
CA VAL A 48 5.60 0.99 3.23
C VAL A 48 4.46 1.06 4.23
N ASN A 49 4.58 1.94 5.22
CA ASN A 49 3.48 2.21 6.13
C ASN A 49 2.48 3.17 5.49
N VAL A 50 1.21 2.92 5.72
CA VAL A 50 0.11 3.76 5.24
C VAL A 50 -0.41 4.56 6.42
N ASP A 51 -0.54 5.86 6.24
CA ASP A 51 -1.29 6.68 7.19
C ASP A 51 -2.76 6.29 7.10
N THR A 52 -3.27 5.68 8.16
CA THR A 52 -4.62 5.11 8.19
C THR A 52 -5.72 6.16 8.40
N GLU A 53 -5.36 7.42 8.64
CA GLU A 53 -6.30 8.54 8.72
C GLU A 53 -6.45 9.21 7.36
N SER A 54 -5.33 9.57 6.72
CA SER A 54 -5.36 10.21 5.42
C SER A 54 -5.51 9.22 4.27
N GLY A 55 -5.06 7.97 4.41
CA GLY A 55 -4.95 6.99 3.31
C GLY A 55 -3.68 7.17 2.47
N VAL A 56 -2.85 8.17 2.77
CA VAL A 56 -1.66 8.51 2.00
C VAL A 56 -0.49 7.61 2.43
N TYR A 57 0.36 7.28 1.47
CA TYR A 57 1.67 6.69 1.74
C TYR A 57 2.75 7.34 0.88
N SER A 58 3.98 7.30 1.39
CA SER A 58 5.17 7.62 0.62
C SER A 58 6.36 6.83 1.12
N VAL A 59 7.28 6.53 0.22
CA VAL A 59 8.50 5.77 0.50
C VAL A 59 9.62 6.24 -0.43
N ARG A 60 10.84 6.28 0.10
CA ARG A 60 12.05 6.56 -0.67
C ARG A 60 12.60 5.25 -1.22
N LEU A 61 12.71 5.15 -2.54
CA LEU A 61 13.15 3.95 -3.27
C LEU A 61 14.22 4.34 -4.29
N PRO A 62 15.29 3.55 -4.45
CA PRO A 62 16.13 3.64 -5.65
C PRO A 62 15.29 3.49 -6.92
N ALA A 63 15.74 4.09 -8.02
CA ALA A 63 15.15 3.80 -9.32
C ALA A 63 15.29 2.30 -9.65
N GLY A 64 14.32 1.74 -10.37
CA GLY A 64 14.31 0.33 -10.73
C GLY A 64 12.93 -0.31 -10.65
N LYS A 65 12.89 -1.63 -10.84
CA LYS A 65 11.64 -2.42 -10.87
C LYS A 65 11.31 -2.98 -9.51
N TYR A 66 10.03 -2.89 -9.16
CA TYR A 66 9.52 -3.30 -7.86
C TYR A 66 8.29 -4.18 -8.01
N VAL A 67 8.15 -5.13 -7.10
CA VAL A 67 6.93 -5.88 -6.87
C VAL A 67 6.38 -5.59 -5.49
N ALA A 68 5.10 -5.20 -5.41
CA ALA A 68 4.34 -5.30 -4.18
C ALA A 68 3.92 -6.76 -4.00
N ASP A 69 4.38 -7.40 -2.92
CA ASP A 69 4.20 -8.85 -2.71
C ASP A 69 3.24 -9.19 -1.57
N ARG A 70 2.96 -8.22 -0.70
CA ARG A 70 2.20 -8.45 0.52
C ARG A 70 1.54 -7.17 1.01
N VAL A 71 0.29 -7.29 1.44
CA VAL A 71 -0.48 -6.22 2.09
C VAL A 71 -1.01 -6.70 3.44
N GLN A 72 -1.05 -5.83 4.44
CA GLN A 72 -1.67 -6.13 5.74
C GLN A 72 -2.75 -5.12 6.11
N PHE A 73 -3.94 -5.64 6.41
CA PHE A 73 -5.09 -4.89 6.89
C PHE A 73 -5.31 -5.05 8.40
N SER A 74 -6.04 -4.10 8.97
CA SER A 74 -6.63 -4.20 10.30
C SER A 74 -8.09 -3.82 10.33
N GLU A 75 -8.83 -4.51 11.20
CA GLU A 75 -10.16 -4.13 11.66
C GLU A 75 -10.17 -4.23 13.19
N GLY A 76 -9.87 -3.13 13.89
CA GLY A 76 -9.71 -3.15 15.35
C GLY A 76 -8.54 -4.07 15.76
N PRO A 77 -8.76 -5.12 16.56
CA PRO A 77 -7.69 -6.07 16.95
C PRO A 77 -7.37 -7.11 15.87
N PHE A 78 -8.25 -7.28 14.87
CA PHE A 78 -8.07 -8.31 13.85
C PHE A 78 -7.02 -7.88 12.81
N ARG A 79 -6.23 -8.84 12.33
CA ARG A 79 -5.22 -8.63 11.28
C ARG A 79 -5.49 -9.60 10.14
N VAL A 80 -5.42 -9.07 8.92
CA VAL A 80 -5.52 -9.86 7.70
C VAL A 80 -4.34 -9.54 6.83
N GLU A 81 -3.71 -10.56 6.29
CA GLU A 81 -2.61 -10.44 5.34
C GLU A 81 -3.04 -11.04 4.00
N SER A 82 -2.62 -10.42 2.91
CA SER A 82 -2.86 -10.95 1.58
C SER A 82 -1.58 -10.92 0.78
N HIS A 83 -1.32 -11.99 0.04
CA HIS A 83 -0.25 -12.03 -0.94
C HIS A 83 -0.76 -11.41 -2.24
N VAL A 84 0.01 -10.46 -2.77
CA VAL A 84 -0.31 -9.74 -4.00
C VAL A 84 0.90 -9.82 -4.93
N GLN A 85 0.72 -9.45 -6.19
CA GLN A 85 1.82 -9.38 -7.14
C GLN A 85 1.57 -8.22 -8.09
N LEU A 86 1.87 -7.00 -7.62
CA LEU A 86 1.71 -5.77 -8.39
C LEU A 86 3.08 -5.23 -8.76
N THR A 87 3.39 -5.08 -10.04
CA THR A 87 4.70 -4.65 -10.52
C THR A 87 4.68 -3.23 -11.07
N PHE A 88 5.75 -2.48 -10.84
CA PHE A 88 5.93 -1.11 -11.35
C PHE A 88 7.40 -0.74 -11.43
N GLU A 89 7.71 0.37 -12.11
CA GLU A 89 9.08 0.85 -12.29
C GLU A 89 9.22 2.28 -11.76
N VAL A 90 10.11 2.48 -10.80
CA VAL A 90 10.44 3.80 -10.25
C VAL A 90 11.44 4.48 -11.20
N PRO A 91 11.06 5.60 -11.83
CA PRO A 91 11.93 6.32 -12.75
C PRO A 91 13.01 7.12 -12.00
N GLU A 92 14.17 7.29 -12.63
CA GLU A 92 15.21 8.18 -12.13
C GLU A 92 14.79 9.66 -12.15
N LYS A 93 15.21 10.41 -11.13
CA LYS A 93 15.08 11.87 -10.98
C LYS A 93 13.65 12.41 -11.11
N LYS A 94 12.67 11.59 -10.75
CA LYS A 94 11.24 11.92 -10.83
C LYS A 94 10.52 11.36 -9.61
N LEU A 95 9.44 12.02 -9.21
CA LEU A 95 8.52 11.43 -8.22
C LEU A 95 7.67 10.36 -8.91
N ALA A 96 7.56 9.17 -8.31
CA ALA A 96 6.73 8.10 -8.82
C ALA A 96 5.35 8.16 -8.15
N TYR A 97 4.31 8.51 -8.90
CA TYR A 97 2.94 8.43 -8.44
C TYR A 97 2.34 7.07 -8.78
N LEU A 98 2.09 6.25 -7.76
CA LEU A 98 1.62 4.86 -7.89
C LEU A 98 0.09 4.73 -7.96
N GLY A 99 -0.61 5.85 -8.15
CA GLY A 99 -2.06 5.90 -8.31
C GLY A 99 -2.84 5.78 -7.00
N LEU A 100 -4.15 5.60 -7.20
CA LEU A 100 -5.13 5.31 -6.16
C LEU A 100 -5.36 3.80 -6.11
N TRP A 101 -5.09 3.18 -4.96
CA TRP A 101 -5.40 1.78 -4.73
C TRP A 101 -6.75 1.69 -4.03
N GLN A 102 -7.79 1.35 -4.80
CA GLN A 102 -9.09 1.01 -4.25
C GLN A 102 -9.09 -0.46 -3.85
N ILE A 103 -9.27 -0.72 -2.56
CA ILE A 103 -9.23 -2.06 -2.00
C ILE A 103 -10.60 -2.40 -1.44
N GLU A 104 -11.21 -3.44 -1.99
CA GLU A 104 -12.42 -4.06 -1.47
C GLU A 104 -12.01 -5.27 -0.62
N LEU A 105 -12.32 -5.21 0.67
CA LEU A 105 -12.12 -6.30 1.61
C LEU A 105 -13.47 -6.92 1.97
N GLU A 106 -13.67 -8.20 1.67
CA GLU A 106 -14.93 -8.86 2.00
C GLU A 106 -15.13 -8.98 3.52
N THR A 107 -16.37 -9.05 3.99
CA THR A 107 -16.63 -9.33 5.41
C THR A 107 -16.18 -10.74 5.79
N PRO A 108 -15.83 -10.99 7.07
CA PRO A 108 -15.31 -12.29 7.49
C PRO A 108 -16.28 -13.45 7.18
N ARG A 109 -15.82 -14.39 6.34
CA ARG A 109 -16.41 -15.72 6.07
C ARG A 109 -15.28 -16.77 6.11
N THR A 110 -15.53 -18.00 5.65
CA THR A 110 -14.51 -19.07 5.54
C THR A 110 -13.29 -18.66 4.71
N ILE A 111 -13.51 -17.86 3.66
CA ILE A 111 -12.48 -17.23 2.83
C ILE A 111 -12.82 -15.75 2.78
N ARG A 112 -11.80 -14.90 2.81
CA ARG A 112 -11.97 -13.46 2.74
C ARG A 112 -11.38 -12.93 1.43
N GLY A 113 -12.22 -12.53 0.49
CA GLY A 113 -11.77 -11.91 -0.75
C GLY A 113 -11.10 -10.56 -0.49
N VAL A 114 -10.02 -10.31 -1.22
CA VAL A 114 -9.37 -9.00 -1.34
C VAL A 114 -9.32 -8.69 -2.83
N LYS A 115 -9.95 -7.59 -3.23
CA LYS A 115 -9.89 -7.08 -4.59
C LYS A 115 -9.23 -5.72 -4.58
N ILE A 116 -8.19 -5.55 -5.38
CA ILE A 116 -7.43 -4.32 -5.52
C ILE A 116 -7.65 -3.80 -6.94
N ARG A 117 -8.04 -2.53 -7.06
CA ARG A 117 -8.08 -1.78 -8.31
C ARG A 117 -7.14 -0.60 -8.21
N ILE A 118 -6.29 -0.43 -9.21
CA ILE A 118 -5.35 0.67 -9.35
C ILE A 118 -5.94 1.63 -10.35
N LEU A 119 -6.19 2.86 -9.92
CA LEU A 119 -6.73 3.91 -10.75
C LEU A 119 -5.73 5.06 -10.86
N GLU A 120 -5.80 5.77 -11.98
CA GLU A 120 -5.25 7.11 -12.05
C GLU A 120 -6.09 7.99 -11.11
N GLY A 121 -5.54 8.33 -9.94
CA GLY A 121 -6.23 9.19 -8.98
C GLY A 121 -6.27 10.65 -9.43
N GLU A 122 -6.72 11.53 -8.55
CA GLU A 122 -6.96 12.94 -8.90
C GLU A 122 -5.66 13.74 -9.11
N ALA A 123 -5.57 14.50 -10.21
CA ALA A 123 -4.42 15.35 -10.50
C ALA A 123 -4.21 16.47 -9.45
N GLU A 124 -5.29 16.92 -8.81
CA GLU A 124 -5.20 17.92 -7.74
C GLU A 124 -4.49 17.36 -6.51
N PHE A 125 -4.71 16.08 -6.20
CA PHE A 125 -4.02 15.39 -5.11
C PHE A 125 -2.51 15.35 -5.32
N THR A 126 -2.04 14.94 -6.51
CA THR A 126 -0.60 14.84 -6.79
C THR A 126 0.10 16.20 -6.72
N LYS A 127 -0.58 17.26 -7.18
CA LYS A 127 -0.09 18.63 -7.09
C LYS A 127 -0.04 19.14 -5.64
N LYS A 128 -1.10 18.91 -4.87
CA LYS A 128 -1.15 19.32 -3.45
C LYS A 128 -0.09 18.59 -2.63
N PHE A 129 -0.01 17.26 -2.78
CA PHE A 129 0.94 16.43 -2.06
C PHE A 129 2.41 16.79 -2.36
N SER A 130 2.75 16.98 -3.64
CA SER A 130 4.11 17.42 -4.01
C SER A 130 4.43 18.83 -3.47
N THR A 131 3.43 19.70 -3.35
CA THR A 131 3.60 21.03 -2.75
C THR A 131 3.84 20.95 -1.24
N GLU A 132 3.05 20.15 -0.51
CA GLU A 132 3.20 19.94 0.94
C GLU A 132 4.56 19.35 1.31
N LEU A 133 5.14 18.52 0.43
CA LEU A 133 6.49 17.98 0.60
C LEU A 133 7.62 18.92 0.16
N GLY A 134 7.31 20.12 -0.35
CA GLY A 134 8.31 21.05 -0.88
C GLY A 134 8.94 20.60 -2.21
N LEU A 135 8.31 19.67 -2.92
CA LEU A 135 8.79 19.03 -4.15
C LEU A 135 8.04 19.49 -5.41
N ALA A 136 7.31 20.61 -5.36
CA ALA A 136 6.47 21.10 -6.46
C ALA A 136 7.19 21.33 -7.81
N ARG A 137 8.53 21.46 -7.80
CA ARG A 137 9.37 21.61 -9.01
C ARG A 137 9.87 20.29 -9.58
N THR A 138 9.68 19.18 -8.86
CA THR A 138 10.14 17.87 -9.29
C THR A 138 9.12 17.27 -10.25
N PRO A 139 9.53 16.82 -11.45
CA PRO A 139 8.63 16.14 -12.37
C PRO A 139 8.02 14.89 -11.72
N ILE A 140 6.69 14.74 -11.86
CA ILE A 140 5.95 13.56 -11.41
C ILE A 140 5.72 12.65 -12.62
N ALA A 141 6.01 11.36 -12.46
CA ALA A 141 5.64 10.32 -13.40
C ALA A 141 4.51 9.48 -12.78
N THR A 142 3.39 9.36 -13.48
CA THR A 142 2.34 8.39 -13.13
C THR A 142 2.81 6.99 -13.52
N VAL A 143 2.97 6.11 -12.54
CA VAL A 143 3.44 4.73 -12.71
C VAL A 143 2.45 3.81 -12.01
N LEU A 144 1.40 3.42 -12.70
CA LEU A 144 0.37 2.55 -12.13
C LEU A 144 0.89 1.10 -12.02
N PRO A 145 0.85 0.49 -10.82
CA PRO A 145 1.19 -0.92 -10.67
C PRO A 145 0.30 -1.85 -11.51
N LYS A 146 0.89 -2.91 -12.05
CA LYS A 146 0.23 -3.91 -12.88
C LYS A 146 0.17 -5.29 -12.20
N PRO A 147 -0.93 -6.04 -12.35
CA PRO A 147 -2.14 -5.67 -13.07
C PRO A 147 -2.94 -4.59 -12.34
N GLU A 148 -3.67 -3.76 -13.09
CA GLU A 148 -4.50 -2.69 -12.53
C GLU A 148 -5.71 -3.23 -11.77
N THR A 149 -6.08 -4.49 -11.96
CA THR A 149 -7.04 -5.20 -11.13
C THR A 149 -6.45 -6.53 -10.69
N PHE A 150 -6.52 -6.80 -9.39
CA PHE A 150 -5.97 -8.00 -8.79
C PHE A 150 -6.94 -8.54 -7.73
N GLU A 151 -7.17 -9.84 -7.74
CA GLU A 151 -8.03 -10.52 -6.77
C GLU A 151 -7.25 -11.64 -6.09
N THR A 152 -7.40 -11.74 -4.78
CA THR A 152 -6.69 -12.72 -3.95
C THR A 152 -7.46 -12.96 -2.66
N ARG A 153 -6.94 -13.85 -1.82
CA ARG A 153 -7.52 -14.17 -0.51
C ARG A 153 -6.71 -13.56 0.61
N GLY A 154 -7.42 -12.97 1.57
CA GLY A 154 -6.87 -12.57 2.85
C GLY A 154 -6.83 -13.74 3.83
N PHE A 155 -5.73 -13.85 4.55
CA PHE A 155 -5.50 -14.79 5.64
C PHE A 155 -5.53 -14.04 6.97
N MET A 156 -6.24 -14.57 7.96
CA MET A 156 -6.09 -14.01 9.31
C MET A 156 -4.70 -14.31 9.82
N VAL A 157 -4.01 -13.26 10.27
CA VAL A 157 -2.76 -13.39 11.00
C VAL A 157 -3.12 -13.15 12.45
N ASP A 158 -2.80 -14.09 13.34
CA ASP A 158 -3.25 -14.06 14.74
C ASP A 158 -3.06 -12.67 15.35
N GLY A 159 -4.17 -11.98 15.58
CA GLY A 159 -4.21 -10.92 16.57
C GLY A 159 -4.28 -11.64 17.89
N GLN A 160 -3.21 -11.62 18.70
CA GLN A 160 -3.30 -12.16 20.06
C GLN A 160 -4.59 -11.60 20.68
N PRO A 161 -5.56 -12.46 21.05
CA PRO A 161 -6.69 -11.99 21.79
C PRO A 161 -6.12 -11.51 23.12
N ASN A 162 -6.22 -10.22 23.40
CA ASN A 162 -6.22 -9.81 24.80
C ASN A 162 -7.39 -10.56 25.44
N ALA A 163 -7.06 -11.64 26.15
CA ALA A 163 -7.96 -12.69 26.66
C ALA A 163 -9.04 -12.18 27.64
N ARG A 164 -9.20 -10.87 27.80
CA ARG A 164 -10.22 -10.24 28.63
C ARG A 164 -11.63 -10.32 28.03
N TYR A 165 -11.78 -10.34 26.70
CA TYR A 165 -13.12 -10.38 26.09
C TYR A 165 -13.77 -11.77 26.08
N PHE A 166 -12.99 -12.85 26.18
CA PHE A 166 -13.51 -14.23 26.23
C PHE A 166 -13.64 -14.80 27.64
N ARG A 167 -13.24 -14.06 28.68
CA ARG A 167 -13.51 -14.41 30.09
C ARG A 167 -14.66 -13.57 30.63
N ARG A 168 -15.89 -13.86 30.19
CA ARG A 168 -17.06 -13.55 31.03
C ARG A 168 -17.28 -14.78 31.92
N ARG A 169 -17.17 -14.58 33.24
CA ARG A 169 -17.67 -15.51 34.25
C ARG A 169 -19.17 -15.61 34.15
#